data_AF-A0A7C6IH32-F1
#
_entry.id   AF-A0A7C6IH32-F1
#
_cell.length_a   1.000
_cell.length_b   1.000
_cell.length_c   1.000
_cell.angle_alpha   90.00
_cell.angle_beta   90.00
_cell.angle_gamma   90.00
#
_symmetry.space_group_name_H-M   'P 1'
#
loop_
_entity.id
_entity.type
_entity.pdbx_description
1 polymer ?
#
loop_
_entity_poly.entity_id
_entity_poly.type
_entity_poly.pdbx_seq_one_letter_code
_entity_poly.pdbx_strand_id
1 'polypeptide(L)'
;MGAQTTRLEWEEQRLRREVRATANRLANFDDANLRRSARAAVVAAARVERALEILGEDVPEHLVTAGHLRVEHRQASLEELGQLANPPMTKDAVAGRIRRLLSMADRRAAETGVPDTSSAVTDDLFDGE
;
A
#
# COMPACT_ATOMS: atom_id res chain seq x y z
N MET A 1 7.83 -52.05 -27.21
CA MET A 1 8.18 -51.78 -25.80
C MET A 1 8.63 -50.32 -25.55
N GLY A 2 8.10 -49.31 -26.27
CA GLY A 2 8.53 -47.90 -26.11
C GLY A 2 7.47 -46.96 -25.55
N ALA A 3 6.18 -47.28 -25.73
CA ALA A 3 5.08 -46.37 -25.39
C ALA A 3 4.98 -46.04 -23.90
N GLN A 4 5.30 -46.98 -22.99
CA GLN A 4 5.29 -46.73 -21.55
C GLN A 4 6.43 -45.81 -21.11
N THR A 5 7.65 -46.00 -21.64
CA THR A 5 8.81 -45.14 -21.35
C THR A 5 8.56 -43.72 -21.85
N THR A 6 8.10 -43.57 -23.10
CA THR A 6 7.76 -42.26 -23.65
C THR A 6 6.64 -41.57 -22.86
N ARG A 7 5.65 -42.32 -22.36
CA ARG A 7 4.60 -41.76 -21.49
C ARG A 7 5.17 -41.23 -20.18
N LEU A 8 6.04 -41.99 -19.52
CA LEU A 8 6.66 -41.59 -18.26
C LEU A 8 7.52 -40.33 -18.42
N GLU A 9 8.33 -40.26 -19.48
CA GLU A 9 9.13 -39.07 -19.80
C GLU A 9 8.26 -37.84 -20.10
N TRP A 10 7.14 -38.04 -20.82
CA TRP A 10 6.19 -36.97 -21.09
C TRP A 10 5.49 -36.48 -19.82
N GLU A 11 5.06 -37.40 -18.95
CA GLU A 11 4.44 -37.06 -17.66
C GLU A 11 5.41 -36.30 -16.76
N GLU A 12 6.67 -36.73 -16.69
CA GLU A 12 7.71 -36.03 -15.93
C GLU A 12 7.95 -34.61 -16.46
N GLN A 13 8.06 -34.43 -17.79
CA GLN A 13 8.21 -33.10 -18.38
C GLN A 13 6.99 -32.21 -18.13
N ARG A 14 5.78 -32.78 -18.21
CA ARG A 14 4.53 -32.05 -17.95
C ARG A 14 4.46 -31.58 -16.49
N LEU A 15 4.74 -32.46 -15.53
CA LEU A 15 4.78 -32.13 -14.11
C LEU A 15 5.80 -31.03 -13.82
N ARG A 16 7.03 -31.14 -14.37
CA ARG A 16 8.06 -30.09 -14.22
C ARG A 16 7.59 -28.74 -14.78
N ARG A 17 6.87 -28.74 -15.91
CA ARG A 17 6.30 -27.51 -16.50
C ARG A 17 5.19 -26.93 -15.61
N GLU A 18 4.30 -27.75 -15.06
CA GLU A 18 3.23 -27.30 -14.15
C GLU A 18 3.79 -26.65 -12.87
N VAL A 19 4.81 -27.27 -12.27
CA VAL A 19 5.51 -26.71 -11.09
C VAL A 19 6.13 -25.35 -11.43
N ARG A 20 6.89 -25.26 -12.53
CA ARG A 20 7.52 -24.00 -12.97
C ARG A 20 6.50 -22.92 -13.30
N ALA A 21 5.43 -23.28 -14.00
CA ALA A 21 4.36 -22.35 -14.34
C ALA A 21 3.69 -21.79 -13.08
N THR A 22 3.47 -22.63 -12.07
CA THR A 22 2.89 -22.22 -10.78
C THR A 22 3.84 -21.29 -10.02
N ALA A 23 5.13 -21.64 -9.94
CA ALA A 23 6.14 -20.80 -9.29
C ALA A 23 6.26 -19.42 -9.97
N ASN A 24 6.27 -19.38 -11.30
CA ASN A 24 6.34 -18.12 -12.06
C ASN A 24 5.10 -17.25 -11.84
N ARG A 25 3.90 -17.86 -11.80
CA ARG A 25 2.66 -17.12 -11.50
C ARG A 25 2.69 -16.51 -10.11
N LEU A 26 3.18 -17.26 -9.11
CA LEU A 26 3.29 -16.78 -7.74
C LEU A 26 4.29 -15.61 -7.65
N ALA A 27 5.49 -15.78 -8.20
CA ALA A 27 6.51 -14.73 -8.19
C ALA A 27 6.03 -13.44 -8.88
N ASN A 28 5.36 -13.56 -10.03
CA ASN A 28 4.79 -12.40 -10.72
C ASN A 28 3.67 -11.74 -9.92
N PHE A 29 2.86 -12.53 -9.20
CA PHE A 29 1.81 -12.00 -8.33
C PHE A 29 2.41 -11.22 -7.16
N ASP A 30 3.45 -11.75 -6.53
CA ASP A 30 4.12 -11.10 -5.40
C ASP A 30 4.80 -9.79 -5.83
N ASP A 31 5.52 -9.77 -6.95
CA ASP A 31 6.11 -8.55 -7.51
C ASP A 31 5.03 -7.50 -7.85
N ALA A 32 3.93 -7.91 -8.49
CA ALA A 32 2.83 -7.01 -8.81
C ALA A 32 2.15 -6.46 -7.54
N ASN A 33 1.98 -7.29 -6.51
CA ASN A 33 1.38 -6.88 -5.25
C ASN A 33 2.29 -5.93 -4.47
N LEU A 34 3.59 -6.19 -4.43
CA LEU A 34 4.59 -5.33 -3.81
C LEU A 34 4.60 -3.94 -4.45
N ARG A 35 4.71 -3.88 -5.78
CA ARG A 35 4.72 -2.60 -6.53
C ARG A 35 3.43 -1.81 -6.32
N ARG A 36 2.27 -2.48 -6.38
CA ARG A 36 0.97 -1.83 -6.13
C ARG A 36 0.89 -1.26 -4.72
N SER A 37 1.33 -2.04 -3.73
CA SER A 37 1.26 -1.65 -2.32
C SER A 37 2.22 -0.50 -2.00
N ALA A 38 3.44 -0.53 -2.54
CA ALA A 38 4.42 0.55 -2.40
C ALA A 38 3.91 1.86 -3.01
N ARG A 39 3.34 1.82 -4.23
CA ARG A 39 2.71 3.00 -4.84
C ARG A 39 1.56 3.54 -4.01
N ALA A 40 0.69 2.67 -3.52
CA ALA A 40 -0.43 3.07 -2.67
C ALA A 40 0.05 3.71 -1.34
N ALA A 41 1.14 3.21 -0.76
CA ALA A 41 1.77 3.76 0.44
C ALA A 41 2.28 5.19 0.22
N VAL A 42 3.00 5.41 -0.89
CA VAL A 42 3.56 6.71 -1.31
C VAL A 42 2.44 7.72 -1.58
N VAL A 43 1.40 7.34 -2.32
CA VAL A 43 0.21 8.18 -2.54
C VAL A 43 -0.48 8.53 -1.23
N ALA A 44 -0.66 7.54 -0.34
CA ALA A 44 -1.27 7.78 0.96
C ALA A 44 -0.45 8.77 1.80
N ALA A 45 0.89 8.72 1.72
CA ALA A 45 1.75 9.65 2.44
C ALA A 45 1.57 11.10 1.98
N ALA A 46 1.60 11.38 0.67
CA ALA A 46 1.36 12.75 0.18
C ALA A 46 -0.04 13.26 0.50
N ARG A 47 -1.06 12.41 0.38
CA ARG A 47 -2.43 12.80 0.76
C ARG A 47 -2.55 13.12 2.25
N VAL A 48 -1.86 12.36 3.10
CA VAL A 48 -1.85 12.56 4.56
C VAL A 48 -1.08 13.83 4.93
N GLU A 49 0.06 14.09 4.28
CA GLU A 49 0.82 15.34 4.45
C GLU A 49 -0.09 16.55 4.17
N ARG A 50 -0.79 16.52 3.03
CA ARG A 50 -1.78 17.55 2.68
C ARG A 50 -2.95 17.62 3.65
N ALA A 51 -3.41 16.49 4.18
CA ALA A 51 -4.50 16.46 5.14
C ALA A 51 -4.14 17.18 6.45
N LEU A 52 -2.90 17.02 6.92
CA LEU A 52 -2.39 17.71 8.12
C LEU A 52 -2.32 19.22 7.89
N GLU A 53 -1.93 19.67 6.70
CA GLU A 53 -1.93 21.10 6.34
C GLU A 53 -3.34 21.70 6.31
N ILE A 54 -4.31 20.98 5.73
CA ILE A 54 -5.70 21.46 5.61
C ILE A 54 -6.37 21.60 6.98
N LEU A 55 -6.12 20.65 7.88
CA LEU A 55 -6.82 20.58 9.15
C LEU A 55 -6.14 21.35 10.28
N GLY A 56 -4.82 21.53 10.24
CA GLY A 56 -4.08 22.25 11.27
C GLY A 56 -4.25 21.63 12.67
N GLU A 57 -4.54 22.47 13.67
CA GLU A 57 -4.62 22.08 15.09
C GLU A 57 -5.95 21.40 15.48
N ASP A 58 -6.98 21.44 14.62
CA ASP A 58 -8.32 20.93 14.93
C ASP A 58 -8.43 19.38 14.86
N VAL A 59 -7.32 18.68 14.61
CA VAL A 59 -7.30 17.23 14.41
C VAL A 59 -7.16 16.48 15.73
N PRO A 60 -7.98 15.44 15.98
CA PRO A 60 -7.76 14.55 17.10
C PRO A 60 -6.35 13.95 17.12
N GLU A 61 -5.66 14.02 18.26
CA GLU A 61 -4.25 13.62 18.43
C GLU A 61 -3.94 12.23 17.85
N HIS A 62 -4.80 11.23 18.11
CA HIS A 62 -4.62 9.87 17.62
C HIS A 62 -4.62 9.73 16.08
N LEU A 63 -5.24 10.68 15.35
CA LEU A 63 -5.18 10.76 13.89
C LEU A 63 -3.92 11.47 13.43
N VAL A 64 -3.51 12.54 14.13
CA VAL A 64 -2.25 13.26 13.89
C VAL A 64 -1.06 12.32 14.03
N THR A 65 -0.99 11.54 15.11
CA THR A 65 0.08 10.54 15.33
C THR A 65 0.16 9.54 14.19
N ALA A 66 -0.99 9.01 13.73
CA ALA A 66 -1.02 8.07 12.61
C ALA A 66 -0.65 8.74 11.28
N GLY A 67 -1.01 10.02 11.12
CA GLY A 67 -0.67 10.83 9.97
C GLY A 67 0.84 11.05 9.87
N HIS A 68 1.46 11.55 10.94
CA HIS A 68 2.90 11.74 11.02
C HIS A 68 3.66 10.44 10.76
N LEU A 69 3.23 9.33 11.35
CA LEU A 69 3.88 8.04 11.15
C LEU A 69 3.87 7.60 9.67
N ARG A 70 2.78 7.88 8.94
CA ARG A 70 2.68 7.60 7.50
C ARG A 70 3.55 8.55 6.67
N VAL A 71 3.67 9.82 7.05
CA VAL A 71 4.54 10.80 6.36
C VAL A 71 6.02 10.52 6.60
N GLU A 72 6.38 10.12 7.81
CA GLU A 72 7.74 9.74 8.19
C GLU A 72 8.19 8.45 7.49
N HIS A 73 7.30 7.44 7.42
CA HIS A 73 7.58 6.16 6.80
C HIS A 73 6.76 5.96 5.51
N ARG A 74 7.04 6.78 4.48
CA ARG A 74 6.25 6.84 3.23
C ARG A 74 6.10 5.50 2.51
N GLN A 75 7.14 4.66 2.56
CA GLN A 75 7.18 3.37 1.86
C GLN A 75 6.74 2.18 2.74
N ALA A 76 6.57 2.38 4.05
CA ALA A 76 6.20 1.30 4.95
C ALA A 76 4.77 0.81 4.71
N SER A 77 4.60 -0.51 4.81
CA SER A 77 3.30 -1.15 4.82
C SER A 77 2.50 -0.71 6.05
N LEU A 78 1.17 -0.86 5.98
CA LEU A 78 0.30 -0.57 7.13
C LEU A 78 0.59 -1.45 8.34
N GLU A 79 1.14 -2.64 8.12
CA GLU A 79 1.51 -3.57 9.19
C GLU A 79 2.77 -3.08 9.91
N GLU A 80 3.79 -2.67 9.16
CA GLU A 80 5.01 -2.05 9.71
C GLU A 80 4.68 -0.76 10.46
N LEU A 81 3.80 0.11 9.92
CA LEU A 81 3.33 1.28 10.66
C LEU A 81 2.64 0.91 11.97
N GLY A 82 1.86 -0.18 11.97
CA GLY A 82 1.20 -0.66 13.19
C GLY A 82 2.19 -1.07 14.28
N GLN A 83 3.31 -1.68 13.88
CA GLN A 83 4.39 -2.09 14.77
C GLN A 83 5.23 -0.91 15.27
N LEU A 84 5.45 0.10 14.42
CA LEU A 84 6.21 1.31 14.78
C LEU A 84 5.41 2.27 15.68
N ALA A 85 4.09 2.18 15.67
CA ALA A 85 3.25 3.03 16.51
C ALA A 85 3.46 2.77 18.00
N ASN A 86 3.29 3.81 18.82
CA ASN A 86 3.33 3.72 20.28
C ASN A 86 2.03 4.27 20.89
N PRO A 87 1.17 3.42 21.50
CA PRO A 87 1.30 1.97 21.60
C PRO A 87 1.14 1.26 20.23
N PRO A 88 1.71 0.05 20.06
CA PRO A 88 1.55 -0.74 18.85
C PRO A 88 0.07 -1.00 18.55
N MET A 89 -0.28 -1.00 17.27
CA MET A 89 -1.66 -1.22 16.85
C MET A 89 -1.73 -2.09 15.59
N THR A 90 -2.91 -2.64 15.33
CA THR A 90 -3.11 -3.51 14.16
C THR A 90 -3.07 -2.71 12.86
N LYS A 91 -2.77 -3.41 11.75
CA LYS A 91 -2.85 -2.87 10.38
C LYS A 91 -4.14 -2.10 10.13
N ASP A 92 -5.27 -2.67 10.54
CA ASP A 92 -6.60 -2.10 10.31
C ASP A 92 -6.87 -0.88 11.19
N ALA A 93 -6.30 -0.82 12.40
CA ALA A 93 -6.38 0.35 13.26
C ALA A 93 -5.65 1.56 12.63
N VAL A 94 -4.43 1.36 12.12
CA VAL A 94 -3.68 2.40 11.38
C VAL A 94 -4.46 2.82 10.14
N ALA A 95 -4.91 1.85 9.33
CA ALA A 95 -5.66 2.11 8.11
C ALA A 95 -6.94 2.92 8.38
N GLY A 96 -7.67 2.57 9.44
CA GLY A 96 -8.87 3.28 9.87
C GLY A 96 -8.57 4.72 10.31
N ARG A 97 -7.48 4.96 11.03
CA ARG A 97 -7.06 6.31 11.44
C ARG A 97 -6.69 7.17 10.23
N ILE A 98 -5.84 6.66 9.33
CA ILE A 98 -5.46 7.36 8.09
C ILE A 98 -6.72 7.70 7.26
N ARG A 99 -7.64 6.74 7.08
CA ARG A 99 -8.87 6.98 6.31
C ARG A 99 -9.74 8.07 6.93
N ARG A 100 -9.87 8.09 8.26
CA ARG A 100 -10.65 9.14 8.95
C ARG A 100 -9.98 10.51 8.83
N LEU A 101 -8.65 10.57 8.93
CA LEU A 101 -7.89 11.81 8.73
C LEU A 101 -8.14 12.39 7.33
N LEU A 102 -8.00 11.58 6.29
CA LEU A 102 -8.25 12.00 4.91
C LEU A 102 -9.70 12.45 4.72
N SER A 103 -10.67 11.68 5.23
CA SER A 103 -12.09 12.03 5.11
C SER A 103 -12.44 13.35 5.81
N MET A 104 -11.79 13.64 6.95
CA MET A 104 -11.94 14.90 7.67
C MET A 104 -11.35 16.05 6.86
N ALA A 105 -10.15 15.88 6.31
CA ALA A 105 -9.49 16.89 5.49
C ALA A 105 -10.25 17.19 4.20
N ASP A 106 -10.71 16.17 3.48
CA ASP A 106 -11.47 16.33 2.23
C ASP A 106 -12.79 17.08 2.49
N ARG A 107 -13.44 16.83 3.64
CA ARG A 107 -14.63 17.59 4.05
C ARG A 107 -14.28 19.06 4.33
N ARG A 108 -13.22 19.32 5.11
CA ARG A 108 -12.78 20.67 5.44
C ARG A 108 -12.39 21.46 4.18
N ALA A 109 -11.75 20.79 3.22
CA ALA A 109 -11.39 21.38 1.93
C ALA A 109 -12.64 21.81 1.13
N ALA A 110 -13.66 20.95 1.07
CA ALA A 110 -14.93 21.27 0.42
C ALA A 110 -15.65 22.45 1.08
N GLU A 111 -15.62 22.57 2.41
CA GLU A 111 -16.22 23.68 3.14
C GLU A 111 -15.49 25.01 2.92
N THR A 112 -14.17 24.97 2.77
CA THR A 112 -13.31 26.16 2.64
C THR A 112 -13.01 26.54 1.19
N GLY A 113 -13.42 25.71 0.22
CA GLY A 113 -13.21 25.93 -1.21
C GLY A 113 -11.76 25.76 -1.67
N VAL A 114 -10.93 25.04 -0.91
CA VAL A 114 -9.56 24.70 -1.30
C VAL A 114 -9.51 23.31 -1.96
N PRO A 115 -8.48 23.01 -2.77
CA PRO A 115 -8.29 21.66 -3.31
C PRO A 115 -8.15 20.61 -2.20
N ASP A 116 -8.76 19.45 -2.43
CA ASP A 116 -8.78 18.32 -1.49
C ASP A 116 -7.42 17.60 -1.39
N THR A 117 -7.35 16.53 -0.61
CA THR A 117 -6.10 15.79 -0.41
C THR A 117 -5.57 15.13 -1.69
N SER A 118 -6.43 14.85 -2.68
CA SER A 118 -6.02 14.21 -3.93
C SER A 118 -5.17 15.14 -4.82
N SER A 119 -5.30 16.46 -4.63
CA SER A 119 -4.47 17.45 -5.34
C SER A 119 -2.97 17.31 -5.07
N ALA A 120 -2.59 16.65 -3.98
CA ALA A 120 -1.19 16.37 -3.64
C ALA A 120 -0.59 15.20 -4.43
N VAL A 121 -1.41 14.44 -5.18
CA VAL A 121 -0.95 13.30 -5.97
C VAL A 121 -0.57 13.79 -7.37
N THR A 122 0.69 14.16 -7.55
CA THR A 122 1.25 14.55 -8.86
C THR A 122 1.92 13.35 -9.54
N ASP A 123 2.15 13.45 -10.86
CA ASP A 123 2.88 12.40 -11.59
C ASP A 123 4.33 12.25 -11.07
N ASP A 124 4.95 13.34 -10.64
CA ASP A 124 6.30 13.39 -10.06
C ASP A 124 6.46 12.48 -8.81
N LEU A 125 5.38 12.15 -8.11
CA LEU A 125 5.42 11.24 -6.95
C LEU A 125 5.90 9.83 -7.31
N PHE A 126 5.83 9.46 -8.59
CA PHE A 126 6.22 8.15 -9.09
C PHE A 126 7.59 8.15 -9.78
N ASP A 127 8.20 9.33 -9.93
CA ASP A 127 9.48 9.54 -10.59
C ASP A 127 10.67 9.54 -9.60
N GLY A 128 10.40 9.34 -8.31
CA GLY A 128 11.43 9.19 -7.27
C GLY A 128 12.14 7.84 -7.37
N GLU A 129 13.43 7.91 -7.74
CA GLU A 129 14.42 6.81 -7.82
C GLU A 129 14.60 6.02 -6.51
#